data_AF-A0A939WG35-F1
#
_entry.id   AF-A0A939WG35-F1
#
_cell.length_a   1.000
_cell.length_b   1.000
_cell.length_c   1.000
_cell.angle_alpha   90.00
_cell.angle_beta   90.00
_cell.angle_gamma   90.00
#
_symmetry.space_group_name_H-M   'P 1'
#
loop_
_entity.id
_entity.type
_entity.pdbx_description
1 polymer ?
#
loop_
_entity_poly.entity_id
_entity_poly.type
_entity_poly.pdbx_seq_one_letter_code
_entity_poly.pdbx_strand_id
1 'polypeptide(L)'
;MKHNNSTAGFFLCRKLHTLSLVCIAVAVSSCTQLYDAFGDTETITFSMPESFDASNTDMRIFPTGNPPTLMWIDATGSVRREPISALVEEFAEHQTSISITVSKGLVTPVLLFCDGLVHPEGFIYPYEAEFTEAGGFAAHILYRLIHESDGDKNAVRLYCAHFNWQKFLQSVRKLDDPWECDQTLILQSIADGTFKANTLKTRANQTFPYS
;
A
#
# COMPACT_ATOMS: atom_id res chain seq x y z
N MET A 1 -6.11 -33.94 8.08
CA MET A 1 -6.07 -32.73 8.93
C MET A 1 -6.54 -31.56 8.08
N LYS A 2 -7.71 -31.00 8.39
CA LYS A 2 -8.27 -29.83 7.70
C LYS A 2 -7.53 -28.58 8.21
N HIS A 3 -6.82 -27.89 7.34
CA HIS A 3 -6.35 -26.53 7.64
C HIS A 3 -7.53 -25.57 7.48
N ASN A 4 -8.03 -25.08 8.60
CA ASN A 4 -8.95 -23.96 8.65
C ASN A 4 -8.14 -22.67 8.41
N ASN A 5 -8.05 -22.23 7.16
CA ASN A 5 -7.64 -20.86 6.84
C ASN A 5 -8.91 -19.99 6.86
N SER A 6 -9.24 -19.49 8.05
CA SER A 6 -10.23 -18.42 8.21
C SER A 6 -9.48 -17.14 8.55
N THR A 7 -8.86 -16.52 7.53
CA THR A 7 -8.35 -15.15 7.63
C THR A 7 -9.50 -14.18 7.41
N ALA A 8 -9.74 -13.38 8.43
CA ALA A 8 -10.80 -12.39 8.57
C ALA A 8 -10.71 -11.26 7.53
N GLY A 9 -11.51 -11.34 6.46
CA GLY A 9 -11.95 -10.16 5.70
C GLY A 9 -13.14 -9.53 6.43
N PHE A 10 -12.90 -8.48 7.21
CA PHE A 10 -13.95 -7.82 8.02
C PHE A 10 -13.70 -6.33 8.29
N PHE A 11 -12.90 -5.62 7.48
CA PHE A 11 -12.47 -4.27 7.88
C PHE A 11 -13.48 -3.16 7.54
N LEU A 12 -14.13 -3.16 6.37
CA LEU A 12 -15.01 -2.04 5.96
C LEU A 12 -16.52 -2.34 5.90
N CYS A 13 -16.93 -3.60 5.97
CA CYS A 13 -18.33 -4.00 5.73
C CYS A 13 -19.32 -3.46 6.78
N ARG A 14 -18.89 -3.26 8.04
CA ARG A 14 -19.81 -2.95 9.15
C ARG A 14 -20.31 -1.49 9.17
N LYS A 15 -19.58 -0.54 8.58
CA LYS A 15 -20.00 0.89 8.51
C LYS A 15 -20.75 1.25 7.23
N LEU A 16 -20.44 0.60 6.11
CA LEU A 16 -21.12 0.83 4.83
C LEU A 16 -22.61 0.51 4.89
N HIS A 17 -23.02 -0.51 5.66
CA HIS A 17 -24.44 -0.84 5.83
C HIS A 17 -25.25 0.22 6.60
N THR A 18 -24.65 0.95 7.55
CA THR A 18 -25.35 2.00 8.30
C THR A 18 -25.43 3.34 7.56
N LEU A 19 -24.49 3.62 6.65
CA LEU A 19 -24.53 4.80 5.78
C LEU A 19 -25.44 4.60 4.54
N SER A 20 -25.68 3.34 4.15
CA SER A 20 -26.41 2.99 2.93
C SER A 20 -27.87 3.46 2.92
N LEU A 21 -28.58 3.54 4.05
CA LEU A 21 -30.01 3.88 4.03
C LEU A 21 -30.31 5.39 4.03
N VAL A 22 -29.35 6.26 4.38
CA VAL A 22 -29.58 7.71 4.47
C VAL A 22 -29.03 8.46 3.24
N CYS A 23 -28.03 7.90 2.52
CA CYS A 23 -27.41 8.59 1.38
C CYS A 23 -28.04 8.28 0.00
N ILE A 24 -28.84 7.22 -0.16
CA ILE A 24 -29.36 6.81 -1.49
C ILE A 24 -30.38 7.81 -2.06
N ALA A 25 -31.04 8.63 -1.24
CA ALA A 25 -32.03 9.60 -1.73
C ALA A 25 -31.44 10.94 -2.22
N VAL A 26 -30.16 11.24 -1.95
CA VAL A 26 -29.54 12.55 -2.32
C VAL A 26 -28.34 12.40 -3.26
N ALA A 27 -27.80 11.19 -3.47
CA ALA A 27 -26.54 10.99 -4.19
C ALA A 27 -26.65 10.82 -5.72
N VAL A 28 -27.85 10.68 -6.30
CA VAL A 28 -27.99 10.28 -7.72
C VAL A 28 -27.47 11.36 -8.70
N SER A 29 -27.35 12.63 -8.29
CA SER A 29 -26.79 13.71 -9.11
C SER A 29 -25.31 14.04 -8.84
N SER A 30 -24.70 13.55 -7.76
CA SER A 30 -23.28 13.76 -7.44
C SER A 30 -22.39 12.55 -7.68
N CYS A 31 -22.97 11.37 -7.94
CA CYS A 31 -22.21 10.15 -8.24
C CYS A 31 -21.61 10.09 -9.64
N THR A 32 -22.03 10.94 -10.58
CA THR A 32 -21.43 11.01 -11.92
C THR A 32 -20.02 11.58 -11.89
N GLN A 33 -19.73 12.58 -11.05
CA GLN A 33 -18.38 13.15 -10.89
C GLN A 33 -17.40 12.24 -10.14
N LEU A 34 -17.89 11.32 -9.30
CA LEU A 34 -17.05 10.35 -8.60
C LEU A 34 -16.64 9.17 -9.49
N TYR A 35 -17.43 8.85 -10.51
CA TYR A 35 -17.07 7.84 -11.52
C TYR A 35 -15.96 8.34 -12.45
N ASP A 36 -15.91 9.64 -12.75
CA ASP A 36 -14.84 10.24 -13.57
C ASP A 36 -13.45 10.17 -12.90
N ALA A 37 -13.38 10.09 -11.57
CA ALA A 37 -12.10 9.97 -10.83
C ALA A 37 -11.37 8.63 -11.09
N PHE A 38 -12.05 7.61 -11.63
CA PHE A 38 -11.46 6.33 -11.96
C PHE A 38 -11.10 6.19 -13.45
N GLY A 39 -11.45 7.18 -14.29
CA GLY A 39 -11.20 7.15 -15.74
C GLY A 39 -9.85 7.71 -16.15
N ASP A 40 -9.33 8.68 -15.39
CA ASP A 40 -8.05 9.33 -15.70
C ASP A 40 -6.87 8.55 -15.12
N THR A 41 -5.92 8.20 -15.98
CA THR A 41 -4.66 7.54 -15.60
C THR A 41 -3.49 8.50 -15.76
N GLU A 42 -2.45 8.30 -14.95
CA GLU A 42 -1.16 8.96 -15.15
C GLU A 42 -0.02 7.94 -15.09
N THR A 43 1.03 8.19 -15.86
CA THR A 43 2.28 7.44 -15.76
C THR A 43 3.18 8.16 -14.79
N ILE A 44 3.68 7.42 -13.80
CA ILE A 44 4.63 7.91 -12.83
C ILE A 44 5.97 7.23 -13.07
N THR A 45 7.04 8.00 -12.99
CA THR A 45 8.41 7.52 -13.15
C THR A 45 9.16 7.77 -11.85
N PHE A 46 9.90 6.78 -11.38
CA PHE A 46 10.73 6.88 -10.19
C PHE A 46 12.02 6.10 -10.38
N SER A 47 13.01 6.46 -9.57
CA SER A 47 14.32 5.84 -9.60
C SER A 47 14.37 4.70 -8.59
N MET A 48 15.03 3.62 -8.96
CA MET A 48 15.38 2.55 -8.02
C MET A 48 16.41 3.06 -7.01
N PRO A 49 16.36 2.58 -5.74
CA PRO A 49 17.36 2.95 -4.73
C PRO A 49 18.76 2.53 -5.19
N GLU A 50 19.81 3.26 -4.81
CA GLU A 50 21.19 2.98 -5.25
C GLU A 50 21.68 1.59 -4.83
N SER A 51 21.12 1.03 -3.76
CA SER A 51 21.36 -0.36 -3.33
C SER A 51 20.88 -1.38 -4.36
N PHE A 52 20.01 -0.97 -5.28
CA PHE A 52 19.55 -1.75 -6.42
C PHE A 52 20.53 -1.61 -7.59
N ASP A 53 21.52 -2.49 -7.63
CA ASP A 53 22.46 -2.57 -8.75
C ASP A 53 21.86 -3.38 -9.91
N ALA A 54 21.28 -2.68 -10.89
CA ALA A 54 20.79 -3.27 -12.13
C ALA A 54 21.92 -3.68 -13.10
N SER A 55 23.14 -3.17 -12.90
CA SER A 55 24.31 -3.50 -13.73
C SER A 55 24.91 -4.86 -13.40
N ASN A 56 24.59 -5.38 -12.21
CA ASN A 56 24.73 -6.79 -11.85
C ASN A 56 23.65 -7.63 -12.57
N THR A 57 23.74 -7.57 -13.90
CA THR A 57 22.87 -8.20 -14.90
C THR A 57 22.85 -9.72 -14.83
N ASP A 58 23.59 -10.33 -13.91
CA ASP A 58 23.35 -11.71 -13.53
C ASP A 58 22.19 -11.79 -12.53
N MET A 59 21.00 -11.42 -13.00
CA MET A 59 19.71 -11.69 -12.34
C MET A 59 19.46 -13.20 -12.11
N ARG A 60 20.45 -14.07 -12.40
CA ARG A 60 20.47 -15.50 -12.09
C ARG A 60 21.16 -15.82 -10.75
N ILE A 61 21.81 -14.84 -10.12
CA ILE A 61 22.49 -15.00 -8.82
C ILE A 61 21.74 -14.21 -7.74
N PHE A 62 20.42 -14.39 -7.67
CA PHE A 62 19.76 -14.21 -6.39
C PHE A 62 19.93 -15.50 -5.60
N PRO A 63 20.37 -15.45 -4.32
CA PRO A 63 20.62 -16.66 -3.54
C PRO A 63 19.39 -17.56 -3.42
N THR A 64 18.19 -17.02 -3.65
CA THR A 64 16.90 -17.74 -3.66
C THR A 64 16.21 -17.82 -5.04
N GLY A 65 16.78 -17.23 -6.09
CA GLY A 65 16.33 -17.36 -7.47
C GLY A 65 15.08 -16.55 -7.88
N ASN A 66 14.57 -15.64 -7.04
CA ASN A 66 13.40 -14.82 -7.39
C ASN A 66 13.85 -13.44 -7.88
N PRO A 67 13.40 -12.98 -9.06
CA PRO A 67 13.73 -11.66 -9.54
C PRO A 67 13.05 -10.58 -8.67
N PRO A 68 13.72 -9.43 -8.44
CA PRO A 68 13.13 -8.25 -7.87
C PRO A 68 11.82 -7.89 -8.54
N THR A 69 10.80 -7.66 -7.73
CA THR A 69 9.42 -7.53 -8.18
C THR A 69 8.79 -6.28 -7.61
N LEU A 70 8.16 -5.50 -8.49
CA LEU A 70 7.35 -4.37 -8.10
C LEU A 70 5.89 -4.79 -7.99
N MET A 71 5.20 -4.33 -6.95
CA MET A 71 3.77 -4.52 -6.74
C MET A 71 3.08 -3.18 -6.52
N TRP A 72 1.96 -2.96 -7.21
CA TRP A 72 1.14 -1.76 -7.03
C TRP A 72 -0.33 -2.04 -7.33
N ILE A 73 -1.20 -1.05 -7.11
CA ILE A 73 -2.60 -1.11 -7.52
C ILE A 73 -2.76 -0.23 -8.75
N ASP A 74 -3.15 -0.83 -9.87
CA ASP A 74 -3.30 -0.11 -11.14
C ASP A 74 -4.55 0.76 -11.16
N ALA A 75 -4.73 1.44 -12.30
CA ALA A 75 -5.86 2.32 -12.52
C ALA A 75 -7.23 1.64 -12.30
N THR A 76 -7.33 0.35 -12.62
CA THR A 76 -8.57 -0.44 -12.50
C THR A 76 -8.84 -0.89 -11.07
N GLY A 77 -7.92 -0.65 -10.14
CA GLY A 77 -7.99 -1.16 -8.77
C GLY A 77 -7.48 -2.59 -8.64
N SER A 78 -6.87 -3.14 -9.70
CA SER A 78 -6.29 -4.48 -9.70
C SER A 78 -4.87 -4.45 -9.15
N VAL A 79 -4.49 -5.52 -8.45
CA VAL A 79 -3.11 -5.68 -7.99
C VAL A 79 -2.25 -6.10 -9.19
N ARG A 80 -1.23 -5.29 -9.48
CA ARG A 80 -0.18 -5.61 -10.44
C ARG A 80 1.05 -6.08 -9.71
N ARG A 81 1.72 -7.06 -10.29
CA ARG A 81 2.98 -7.60 -9.79
C ARG A 81 3.84 -7.96 -10.99
N GLU A 82 4.90 -7.21 -11.20
CA GLU A 82 5.76 -7.36 -12.37
C GLU A 82 7.23 -7.42 -11.95
N PRO A 83 8.05 -8.28 -12.57
CA PRO A 83 9.49 -8.24 -12.36
C PRO A 83 10.04 -6.92 -12.88
N ILE A 84 11.05 -6.37 -12.20
CA ILE A 84 11.61 -5.07 -12.57
C ILE A 84 12.12 -5.06 -14.00
N SER A 85 12.72 -6.16 -14.46
CA SER A 85 13.21 -6.30 -15.83
C SER A 85 12.14 -6.08 -16.92
N ALA A 86 10.85 -6.19 -16.59
CA ALA A 86 9.75 -5.92 -17.51
C ALA A 86 9.31 -4.45 -17.51
N LEU A 87 9.75 -3.65 -16.54
CA LEU A 87 9.33 -2.26 -16.34
C LEU A 87 10.45 -1.24 -16.59
N VAL A 88 11.70 -1.69 -16.74
CA VAL A 88 12.82 -0.80 -17.04
C VAL A 88 12.67 -0.25 -18.46
N GLU A 89 12.58 1.08 -18.57
CA GLU A 89 12.56 1.77 -19.86
C GLU A 89 13.98 1.99 -20.40
N GLU A 90 14.93 2.26 -19.50
CA GLU A 90 16.34 2.49 -19.84
C GLU A 90 17.24 2.06 -18.66
N PHE A 91 18.24 1.24 -18.97
CA PHE A 91 19.35 0.99 -18.05
C PHE A 91 20.41 2.08 -18.26
N ALA A 92 20.38 3.15 -17.48
CA ALA A 92 21.49 4.09 -17.44
C ALA A 92 22.61 3.52 -16.56
N GLU A 93 23.87 3.83 -16.89
CA GLU A 93 25.07 3.31 -16.20
C GLU A 93 25.06 3.51 -14.66
N HIS A 94 24.23 4.41 -14.14
CA HIS A 94 24.24 4.79 -12.71
C HIS A 94 22.85 4.85 -12.05
N GLN A 95 21.74 4.72 -12.79
CA GLN A 95 20.41 4.83 -12.20
C GLN A 95 19.34 4.15 -13.06
N THR A 96 18.60 3.20 -12.49
CA THR A 96 17.50 2.54 -13.18
C THR A 96 16.20 3.29 -12.93
N SER A 97 15.54 3.71 -13.99
CA SER A 97 14.23 4.35 -13.94
C SER A 97 13.13 3.37 -14.31
N ILE A 98 12.04 3.40 -13.56
CA ILE A 98 10.86 2.55 -13.75
C ILE A 98 9.64 3.44 -13.92
N SER A 99 8.79 3.08 -14.88
CA SER A 99 7.53 3.77 -15.15
C SER A 99 6.34 2.81 -14.93
N ILE A 100 5.32 3.27 -14.19
CA ILE A 100 4.07 2.53 -14.00
C ILE A 100 2.86 3.44 -14.22
N THR A 101 1.73 2.85 -14.62
CA THR A 101 0.46 3.57 -14.78
C THR A 101 -0.44 3.39 -13.56
N VAL A 102 -0.93 4.51 -13.02
CA VAL A 102 -1.78 4.58 -11.82
C VAL A 102 -3.03 5.43 -12.07
N SER A 103 -4.03 5.33 -11.18
CA SER A 103 -5.18 6.24 -11.21
C SER A 103 -4.76 7.64 -10.78
N LYS A 104 -5.14 8.64 -11.57
CA LYS A 104 -4.90 10.04 -11.23
C LYS A 104 -5.71 10.45 -10.01
N GLY A 105 -5.08 11.18 -9.09
CA GLY A 105 -5.76 11.74 -7.91
C GLY A 105 -6.14 10.72 -6.83
N LEU A 106 -5.77 9.44 -6.98
CA LEU A 106 -5.92 8.41 -5.96
C LEU A 106 -4.56 8.04 -5.37
N VAL A 107 -4.60 7.55 -4.13
CA VAL A 107 -3.41 7.04 -3.46
C VAL A 107 -3.06 5.65 -3.98
N THR A 108 -1.80 5.44 -4.31
CA THR A 108 -1.32 4.16 -4.84
C THR A 108 -0.17 3.64 -3.98
N PRO A 109 -0.31 2.46 -3.35
CA PRO A 109 0.81 1.81 -2.69
C PRO A 109 1.74 1.22 -3.75
N VAL A 110 3.03 1.49 -3.63
CA VAL A 110 4.09 0.90 -4.46
C VAL A 110 5.04 0.14 -3.54
N LEU A 111 5.21 -1.16 -3.79
CA LEU A 111 5.98 -2.08 -2.97
C LEU A 111 7.05 -2.77 -3.81
N LEU A 112 8.28 -2.76 -3.31
CA LEU A 112 9.45 -3.40 -3.89
C LEU A 112 9.82 -4.62 -3.06
N PHE A 113 9.76 -5.78 -3.71
CA PHE A 113 10.25 -7.04 -3.15
C PHE A 113 11.59 -7.38 -3.78
N CYS A 114 12.63 -7.50 -2.96
CA CYS A 114 13.96 -7.93 -3.37
C CYS A 114 14.48 -9.00 -2.43
N ASP A 115 15.23 -9.96 -2.98
CA ASP A 115 15.92 -10.96 -2.16
C ASP A 115 16.96 -10.28 -1.25
N GLY A 116 16.96 -10.64 0.04
CA GLY A 116 17.80 -10.01 1.06
C GLY A 116 17.09 -8.96 1.92
N LEU A 117 15.91 -8.48 1.49
CA LEU A 117 15.05 -7.65 2.33
C LEU A 117 14.19 -8.53 3.26
N VAL A 118 14.18 -8.21 4.56
CA VAL A 118 13.28 -8.85 5.52
C VAL A 118 11.82 -8.45 5.25
N HIS A 119 11.63 -7.19 4.84
CA HIS A 119 10.35 -6.59 4.51
C HIS A 119 10.45 -5.77 3.22
N PRO A 120 9.36 -5.65 2.44
CA PRO A 120 9.41 -4.86 1.22
C PRO A 120 9.65 -3.39 1.53
N GLU A 121 10.51 -2.76 0.73
CA GLU A 121 10.58 -1.29 0.67
C GLU A 121 9.43 -0.75 -0.17
N GLY A 122 9.16 0.54 -0.10
CA GLY A 122 8.06 1.12 -0.88
C GLY A 122 7.79 2.57 -0.56
N PHE A 123 6.69 3.06 -1.11
CA PHE A 123 6.16 4.40 -0.89
C PHE A 123 4.67 4.48 -1.25
N ILE A 124 4.03 5.60 -0.89
CA ILE A 124 2.65 5.92 -1.30
C ILE A 124 2.69 7.11 -2.25
N TYR A 125 2.32 6.86 -3.51
CA TYR A 125 2.08 7.94 -4.48
C TYR A 125 0.74 8.63 -4.17
N PRO A 126 0.62 9.98 -4.28
CA PRO A 126 1.61 10.94 -4.77
C PRO A 126 2.48 11.61 -3.69
N TYR A 127 2.51 11.08 -2.47
CA TYR A 127 3.20 11.74 -1.35
C TYR A 127 4.72 11.54 -1.37
N GLU A 128 5.18 10.40 -1.89
CA GLU A 128 6.59 10.03 -2.01
C GLU A 128 6.83 9.31 -3.34
N ALA A 129 8.10 9.24 -3.73
CA ALA A 129 8.59 8.50 -4.89
C ALA A 129 9.95 7.81 -4.62
N GLU A 130 10.34 7.71 -3.35
CA GLU A 130 11.60 7.08 -2.92
C GLU A 130 11.31 5.80 -2.14
N PHE A 131 12.01 4.71 -2.48
CA PHE A 131 11.88 3.45 -1.77
C PHE A 131 12.56 3.55 -0.41
N THR A 132 11.78 3.34 0.65
CA THR A 132 12.27 3.26 2.03
C THR A 132 11.56 2.14 2.77
N GLU A 133 12.14 1.66 3.86
CA GLU A 133 11.48 0.67 4.72
C GLU A 133 10.20 1.22 5.37
N ALA A 134 10.26 2.46 5.87
CA ALA A 134 9.10 3.14 6.46
C ALA A 134 7.98 3.39 5.43
N GLY A 135 8.36 3.81 4.22
CA GLY A 135 7.44 3.95 3.10
C GLY A 135 6.85 2.61 2.67
N GLY A 136 7.65 1.53 2.70
CA GLY A 136 7.23 0.16 2.47
C GLY A 136 6.18 -0.32 3.46
N PHE A 137 6.40 -0.08 4.76
CA PHE A 137 5.39 -0.38 5.78
C PHE A 137 4.09 0.38 5.53
N ALA A 138 4.17 1.68 5.24
CA ALA A 138 2.98 2.48 4.98
C ALA A 138 2.22 2.03 3.72
N ALA A 139 2.95 1.79 2.63
CA ALA A 139 2.41 1.24 1.39
C ALA A 139 1.78 -0.14 1.63
N HIS A 140 2.36 -0.97 2.49
CA HIS A 140 1.80 -2.26 2.86
C HIS A 140 0.47 -2.12 3.61
N ILE A 141 0.36 -1.21 4.57
CA ILE A 141 -0.91 -0.92 5.27
C ILE A 141 -1.98 -0.44 4.27
N LEU A 142 -1.65 0.49 3.37
CA LEU A 142 -2.58 0.95 2.32
C LEU A 142 -3.00 -0.19 1.39
N TYR A 143 -2.04 -1.00 0.92
CA TYR A 143 -2.30 -2.17 0.10
C TYR A 143 -3.28 -3.11 0.78
N ARG A 144 -3.06 -3.44 2.05
CA ARG A 144 -3.95 -4.32 2.81
C ARG A 144 -5.34 -3.73 2.98
N LEU A 145 -5.47 -2.43 3.28
CA LEU A 145 -6.77 -1.77 3.33
C LEU A 145 -7.52 -1.90 2.01
N ILE A 146 -6.87 -1.72 0.85
CA ILE A 146 -7.56 -1.82 -0.44
C ILE A 146 -7.85 -3.28 -0.81
N HIS A 147 -6.87 -4.16 -0.66
CA HIS A 147 -6.92 -5.53 -1.14
C HIS A 147 -7.79 -6.43 -0.24
N GLU A 148 -7.63 -6.34 1.08
CA GLU A 148 -8.30 -7.22 2.06
C GLU A 148 -9.68 -6.72 2.48
N SER A 149 -10.07 -5.50 2.12
CA SER A 149 -11.42 -5.01 2.42
C SER A 149 -12.45 -5.60 1.48
N ASP A 150 -13.58 -6.00 2.06
CA ASP A 150 -14.78 -6.39 1.33
C ASP A 150 -15.55 -5.16 0.82
N GLY A 151 -16.28 -5.34 -0.28
CA GLY A 151 -17.13 -4.33 -0.88
C GLY A 151 -16.59 -3.79 -2.21
N ASP A 152 -17.18 -2.70 -2.67
CA ASP A 152 -16.76 -2.02 -3.91
C ASP A 152 -15.35 -1.45 -3.75
N LYS A 153 -14.41 -1.94 -4.56
CA LYS A 153 -13.00 -1.51 -4.54
C LYS A 153 -12.84 -0.02 -4.83
N ASN A 154 -13.73 0.57 -5.63
CA ASN A 154 -13.70 2.01 -5.90
C ASN A 154 -14.08 2.80 -4.64
N ALA A 155 -15.14 2.39 -3.93
CA ALA A 155 -15.51 3.01 -2.66
C ALA A 155 -14.40 2.88 -1.60
N VAL A 156 -13.73 1.72 -1.52
CA VAL A 156 -12.60 1.51 -0.60
C VAL A 156 -11.41 2.40 -0.96
N ARG A 157 -11.05 2.50 -2.24
CA ARG A 157 -9.94 3.35 -2.70
C ARG A 157 -10.22 4.83 -2.43
N LEU A 158 -11.45 5.28 -2.67
CA LEU A 158 -11.87 6.65 -2.36
C LEU A 158 -11.79 6.93 -0.85
N TYR A 159 -12.28 6.01 -0.01
CA TYR A 159 -12.12 6.11 1.43
C TYR A 159 -10.65 6.24 1.84
N CYS A 160 -9.78 5.38 1.27
CA CYS A 160 -8.35 5.42 1.54
C CYS A 160 -7.71 6.74 1.11
N ALA A 161 -8.14 7.35 -0.01
CA ALA A 161 -7.62 8.63 -0.49
C ALA A 161 -7.88 9.80 0.48
N HIS A 162 -8.91 9.71 1.34
CA HIS A 162 -9.20 10.72 2.35
C HIS A 162 -8.40 10.55 3.66
N PHE A 163 -7.73 9.41 3.86
CA PHE A 163 -6.87 9.22 5.02
C PHE A 163 -5.59 10.06 4.89
N ASN A 164 -5.14 10.66 5.99
CA ASN A 164 -3.94 11.52 5.98
C ASN A 164 -2.65 10.67 6.00
N TRP A 165 -2.31 10.12 4.83
CA TRP A 165 -1.13 9.28 4.63
C TRP A 165 0.19 10.00 4.93
N GLN A 166 0.29 11.29 4.60
CA GLN A 166 1.49 12.08 4.89
C GLN A 166 1.77 12.13 6.41
N LYS A 167 0.74 12.36 7.24
CA LYS A 167 0.89 12.36 8.70
C LYS A 167 1.12 10.96 9.27
N PHE A 168 0.49 9.94 8.67
CA PHE A 168 0.73 8.54 9.03
C PHE A 168 2.21 8.19 8.83
N LEU A 169 2.74 8.43 7.62
CA LEU A 169 4.13 8.22 7.27
C LEU A 169 5.10 8.98 8.19
N GLN A 170 4.84 10.26 8.47
CA GLN A 170 5.65 11.03 9.43
C GLN A 170 5.68 10.40 10.82
N SER A 171 4.65 9.66 11.20
CA SER A 171 4.59 8.95 12.48
C SER A 171 5.33 7.61 12.39
N VAL A 172 5.21 6.88 11.27
CA VAL A 172 5.95 5.64 10.99
C VAL A 172 7.46 5.86 10.99
N ARG A 173 7.94 6.95 10.36
CA ARG A 173 9.38 7.29 10.30
C ARG A 173 10.04 7.57 11.66
N LYS A 174 9.24 7.72 12.73
CA LYS A 174 9.75 7.92 14.10
C LYS A 174 9.93 6.61 14.86
N LEU A 175 9.55 5.49 14.27
CA LEU A 175 9.67 4.17 14.86
C LEU A 175 11.04 3.60 14.50
N ASP A 176 11.65 2.89 15.44
CA ASP A 176 12.90 2.16 15.18
C ASP A 176 12.68 1.03 14.17
N ASP A 177 11.60 0.27 14.37
CA ASP A 177 11.13 -0.76 13.44
C ASP A 177 9.60 -0.66 13.32
N PRO A 178 9.07 -0.21 12.17
CA PRO A 178 7.63 -0.09 11.98
C PRO A 178 6.93 -1.45 11.79
N TRP A 179 7.64 -2.48 11.34
CA TRP A 179 7.07 -3.79 11.01
C TRP A 179 6.67 -4.61 12.24
N GLU A 180 7.24 -4.29 13.40
CA GLU A 180 6.88 -4.83 14.72
C GLU A 180 5.60 -4.23 15.32
N CYS A 181 4.94 -3.30 14.62
CA CYS A 181 3.64 -2.77 15.04
C CYS A 181 2.51 -3.80 14.88
N ASP A 182 1.45 -3.63 15.66
CA ASP A 182 0.21 -4.38 15.45
C ASP A 182 -0.54 -3.89 14.20
N GLN A 183 -0.20 -4.48 13.06
CA GLN A 183 -0.80 -4.16 11.76
C GLN A 183 -2.33 -4.36 11.76
N THR A 184 -2.84 -5.37 12.45
CA THR A 184 -4.28 -5.62 12.51
C THR A 184 -4.99 -4.49 13.25
N LEU A 185 -4.46 -4.04 14.38
CA LEU A 185 -4.99 -2.89 15.12
C LEU A 185 -4.93 -1.60 14.28
N ILE A 186 -3.83 -1.38 13.54
CA ILE A 186 -3.70 -0.23 12.64
C ILE A 186 -4.78 -0.28 11.56
N LEU A 187 -4.94 -1.41 10.87
CA LEU A 187 -5.95 -1.58 9.83
C LEU A 187 -7.37 -1.35 10.36
N GLN A 188 -7.71 -1.94 11.52
CA GLN A 188 -9.02 -1.75 12.16
C GLN A 188 -9.27 -0.29 12.53
N SER A 189 -8.30 0.35 13.19
CA SER A 189 -8.47 1.73 13.63
C SER A 189 -8.54 2.72 12.47
N ILE A 190 -7.83 2.46 11.35
CA ILE A 190 -7.98 3.26 10.13
C ILE A 190 -9.38 3.05 9.56
N ALA A 191 -9.83 1.81 9.35
CA ALA A 191 -11.15 1.50 8.80
C ALA A 191 -12.30 2.06 9.67
N ASP A 192 -12.12 2.07 10.99
CA ASP A 192 -13.06 2.65 11.94
C ASP A 192 -12.98 4.18 12.02
N GLY A 193 -12.00 4.82 11.38
CA GLY A 193 -11.78 6.26 11.48
C GLY A 193 -11.35 6.72 12.87
N THR A 194 -10.79 5.82 13.68
CA THR A 194 -10.36 6.07 15.07
C THR A 194 -8.84 6.10 15.21
N PHE A 195 -8.09 5.91 14.12
CA PHE A 195 -6.63 5.89 14.11
C PHE A 195 -6.02 7.13 14.76
N LYS A 196 -5.04 6.88 15.63
CA LYS A 196 -4.23 7.90 16.30
C LYS A 196 -2.77 7.47 16.26
N ALA A 197 -1.83 8.41 16.31
CA ALA A 197 -0.39 8.11 16.26
C ALA A 197 0.05 7.14 17.37
N ASN A 198 -0.59 7.17 18.55
CA ASN A 198 -0.32 6.23 19.64
C ASN A 198 -0.79 4.78 19.39
N THR A 199 -1.44 4.52 18.24
CA THR A 199 -1.77 3.17 17.76
C THR A 199 -0.53 2.49 17.17
N LEU A 200 0.44 3.29 16.71
CA LEU A 200 1.76 2.81 16.28
C LEU A 200 2.59 2.48 17.51
N LYS A 201 2.29 1.34 18.13
CA LYS A 201 3.08 0.79 19.23
C LYS A 201 3.67 -0.54 18.79
N THR A 202 4.98 -0.64 18.93
CA THR A 202 5.74 -1.86 18.83
C THR A 202 5.24 -2.86 19.88
N ARG A 203 5.14 -4.14 19.52
CA ARG A 203 4.72 -5.21 20.46
C ARG A 203 5.54 -5.23 21.75
N ALA A 204 6.81 -4.86 21.69
CA ALA A 204 7.71 -4.74 22.85
C ALA A 204 7.28 -3.67 23.88
N ASN A 205 6.52 -2.64 23.47
CA ASN A 205 6.04 -1.56 24.34
C ASN A 205 4.62 -1.80 24.89
N GLN A 206 4.06 -3.01 24.68
CA GLN A 206 2.85 -3.43 25.37
C GLN A 206 3.25 -3.95 26.76
N THR A 207 3.28 -3.06 27.76
CA THR A 207 3.25 -3.50 29.16
C THR A 207 1.94 -4.23 29.41
N PHE A 208 1.99 -5.56 29.41
CA PHE A 208 0.89 -6.39 29.90
C PHE A 208 0.74 -6.12 31.41
N PRO A 209 -0.37 -5.52 31.87
CA PRO A 209 -0.51 -5.21 33.28
C PRO A 209 -1.11 -6.42 34.01
N TYR A 210 -0.40 -7.56 34.06
CA TYR A 210 -0.76 -8.66 34.97
C TYR A 210 0.48 -9.48 35.36
N SER A 211 0.97 -9.27 36.58
CA SER A 211 1.51 -10.32 37.46
C SER A 211 0.77 -10.22 38.78
#